data_AF-A0A3E0D5Y4-F1
#
_entry.id   AF-A0A3E0D5Y4-F1
#
_cell.length_a   1.000
_cell.length_b   1.000
_cell.length_c   1.000
_cell.angle_alpha   90.00
_cell.angle_beta   90.00
_cell.angle_gamma   90.00
#
_symmetry.space_group_name_H-M   'P 1'
#
loop_
_entity.id
_entity.type
_entity.pdbx_description
1 polymer ?
#
loop_
_entity_poly.entity_id
_entity_poly.type
_entity_poly.pdbx_seq_one_letter_code
_entity_poly.pdbx_strand_id
1 'polypeptide(L)'
;MNKLAGKLPIIAFVFAAFAAFAFTSPPIPEYGLSGSNWIDVTGLTPGPTTYQCNLDPQACTREAPNTSAPVVKTGIFKNNMP
;
A
#
# COMPACT_ATOMS: atom_id res chain seq x y z
N MET A 1 0.70 23.28 50.36
CA MET A 1 0.54 22.09 49.49
C MET A 1 -0.64 22.33 48.55
N ASN A 2 -0.58 21.81 47.31
CA ASN A 2 -1.66 21.74 46.28
C ASN A 2 -1.77 22.88 45.23
N LYS A 3 -0.70 23.20 44.48
CA LYS A 3 -0.80 24.11 43.30
C LYS A 3 -0.37 23.52 41.94
N LEU A 4 -0.07 22.23 41.85
CA LEU A 4 0.44 21.60 40.61
C LEU A 4 -0.58 20.70 39.88
N ALA A 5 -1.77 20.46 40.46
CA ALA A 5 -2.76 19.53 39.90
C ALA A 5 -3.63 20.10 38.75
N GLY A 6 -3.38 21.34 38.29
CA GLY A 6 -4.27 22.04 37.35
C GLY A 6 -3.76 22.23 35.92
N LYS A 7 -2.51 21.86 35.60
CA LYS A 7 -1.88 22.19 34.30
C LYS A 7 -1.51 21.00 33.41
N LEU A 8 -1.86 19.78 33.83
CA LEU A 8 -1.58 18.54 33.09
C LEU A 8 -2.42 18.29 31.82
N PRO A 9 -3.66 18.81 31.61
CA PRO A 9 -4.48 18.31 30.51
C PRO A 9 -4.12 18.89 29.13
N ILE A 10 -3.28 19.94 29.06
CA ILE A 10 -3.02 20.64 27.79
C ILE A 10 -1.87 19.99 27.00
N ILE A 11 -0.88 19.40 27.67
CA ILE A 11 0.29 18.81 27.00
C ILE A 11 -0.08 17.48 26.31
N ALA A 12 -1.08 16.75 26.83
CA ALA A 12 -1.53 15.49 26.24
C ALA A 12 -2.19 15.66 24.85
N PHE A 13 -2.85 16.78 24.59
CA PHE A 13 -3.50 17.03 23.29
C PHE A 13 -2.51 17.34 22.16
N VAL A 14 -1.36 17.94 22.49
CA VAL A 14 -0.35 18.29 21.47
C VAL A 14 0.37 17.05 20.94
N PHE A 15 0.61 16.03 21.76
CA PHE A 15 1.28 14.79 21.32
C PHE A 15 0.41 13.85 20.48
N ALA A 16 -0.92 13.90 20.62
CA ALA A 16 -1.82 13.03 19.85
C ALA A 16 -1.82 13.35 18.35
N ALA A 17 -1.62 14.62 17.97
CA ALA A 17 -1.68 15.06 16.57
C ALA A 17 -0.44 14.67 15.73
N PHE A 18 0.70 14.38 16.36
CA PHE A 18 1.93 13.98 15.65
C PHE A 18 2.03 12.46 15.42
N ALA A 19 1.22 11.66 16.10
CA ALA A 19 1.27 10.20 15.99
C ALA A 19 0.64 9.66 14.69
N ALA A 20 -0.20 10.45 14.00
CA ALA A 20 -0.93 9.99 12.81
C ALA A 20 -0.11 9.98 11.51
N PHE A 21 1.06 10.63 11.48
CA PHE A 21 1.86 10.81 10.26
C PHE A 21 3.19 10.04 10.25
N ALA A 22 3.50 9.27 11.30
CA ALA A 22 4.83 8.69 11.49
C ALA A 22 4.99 7.22 11.01
N PHE A 23 3.92 6.55 10.56
CA PHE A 23 3.95 5.11 10.27
C PHE A 23 3.49 4.68 8.88
N THR A 24 3.24 5.60 7.95
CA THR A 24 2.93 5.20 6.57
C THR A 24 4.24 5.01 5.81
N SER A 25 4.82 3.80 5.88
CA SER A 25 5.87 3.42 4.93
C SER A 25 5.33 3.60 3.50
N PRO A 26 6.13 4.14 2.57
CA PRO A 26 5.70 4.26 1.18
C PRO A 26 5.32 2.87 0.64
N PRO A 27 4.25 2.75 -0.15
CA PRO A 27 3.87 1.47 -0.74
C PRO A 27 5.01 0.93 -1.61
N ILE A 28 5.26 -0.38 -1.50
CA ILE A 28 6.24 -1.07 -2.34
C ILE A 28 5.76 -0.98 -3.79
N PRO A 29 6.63 -0.62 -4.76
CA PRO A 29 6.25 -0.57 -6.16
C PRO A 29 5.72 -1.93 -6.63
N GLU A 30 4.58 -1.92 -7.32
CA GLU A 30 3.94 -3.13 -7.84
C GLU A 30 3.47 -2.90 -9.29
N TYR A 31 3.83 -3.81 -10.19
CA TYR A 31 3.49 -3.74 -11.61
C TYR A 31 2.90 -5.05 -12.09
N GLY A 32 1.74 -4.98 -12.74
CA GLY A 32 1.11 -6.12 -13.41
C GLY A 32 1.29 -6.07 -14.92
N LEU A 33 1.47 -7.23 -15.56
CA LEU A 33 1.61 -7.31 -17.02
C LEU A 33 0.25 -7.60 -17.66
N SER A 34 -0.26 -6.67 -18.47
CA SER A 34 -1.50 -6.83 -19.24
C SER A 34 -1.19 -6.79 -20.73
N GLY A 35 -1.23 -7.96 -21.38
CA GLY A 35 -0.76 -8.10 -22.76
C GLY A 35 0.75 -7.85 -22.84
N SER A 36 1.15 -6.75 -23.48
CA SER A 36 2.55 -6.31 -23.56
C SER A 36 2.86 -5.07 -22.71
N ASN A 37 1.87 -4.54 -21.98
CA ASN A 37 2.01 -3.31 -21.20
C ASN A 37 2.12 -3.61 -19.71
N TRP A 38 3.06 -2.95 -19.05
CA TRP A 38 3.16 -2.96 -17.59
C TRP A 38 2.29 -1.86 -17.01
N ILE A 39 1.41 -2.24 -16.09
CA ILE A 39 0.48 -1.35 -15.40
C ILE A 39 0.96 -1.18 -13.97
N ASP A 40 1.18 0.06 -13.56
CA ASP A 40 1.49 0.41 -12.18
C ASP A 40 0.24 0.22 -11.30
N VAL A 41 0.35 -0.68 -10.32
CA VAL A 41 -0.70 -0.96 -9.34
C VAL A 41 -0.23 -0.70 -7.91
N THR A 42 0.84 0.10 -7.77
CA THR A 42 1.45 0.46 -6.49
C THR A 42 0.42 1.11 -5.56
N GLY A 43 0.24 0.52 -4.38
CA GLY A 43 -0.71 1.01 -3.38
C GLY A 43 -2.19 0.78 -3.72
N LEU A 44 -2.51 0.12 -4.85
CA LEU A 44 -3.88 -0.24 -5.18
C LEU A 44 -4.27 -1.56 -4.52
N THR A 45 -5.49 -1.60 -3.98
CA THR A 45 -6.07 -2.83 -3.43
C THR A 45 -6.68 -3.67 -4.56
N PRO A 46 -6.40 -4.98 -4.66
CA PRO A 46 -7.04 -5.85 -5.65
C PRO A 46 -8.57 -5.84 -5.52
N GLY A 47 -9.27 -5.74 -6.64
CA GLY A 47 -10.72 -5.59 -6.66
C GLY A 47 -11.33 -5.56 -8.06
N PRO A 48 -12.67 -5.54 -8.15
CA PRO A 48 -13.40 -5.56 -9.41
C PRO A 48 -13.23 -4.27 -10.24
N THR A 49 -12.72 -3.18 -9.64
CA THR A 49 -12.52 -1.87 -10.29
C THR A 49 -11.04 -1.50 -10.46
N THR A 50 -10.12 -2.31 -9.94
CA THR A 50 -8.68 -2.08 -9.97
C THR A 50 -8.01 -3.20 -10.76
N TYR A 51 -7.45 -4.19 -10.09
CA TYR A 51 -6.86 -5.38 -10.68
C TYR A 51 -7.24 -6.62 -9.88
N GLN A 52 -7.19 -7.78 -10.50
CA GLN A 52 -7.36 -9.07 -9.82
C GLN A 52 -6.15 -9.96 -10.08
N CYS A 53 -5.78 -10.75 -9.08
CA CYS A 53 -4.83 -11.86 -9.19
C CYS A 53 -5.61 -13.16 -8.98
N ASN A 54 -5.96 -13.84 -10.09
CA ASN A 54 -6.67 -15.12 -9.99
C ASN A 54 -5.69 -16.22 -9.60
N LEU A 55 -6.13 -17.19 -8.78
CA LEU A 55 -5.33 -18.32 -8.30
C LEU A 55 -4.73 -19.11 -9.47
N ASP A 56 -3.42 -18.95 -9.69
CA ASP A 56 -2.64 -19.60 -10.73
C ASP A 56 -1.14 -19.53 -10.34
N PRO A 57 -0.29 -20.52 -10.71
CA PRO A 57 1.15 -20.47 -10.44
C PRO A 57 1.93 -19.37 -11.20
N GLN A 58 1.30 -18.59 -12.08
CA GLN A 58 1.93 -17.48 -12.78
C GLN A 58 2.30 -16.28 -11.87
N ALA A 59 3.03 -15.31 -12.43
CA ALA A 59 3.37 -14.05 -11.77
C ALA A 59 2.29 -12.99 -12.05
N CYS A 60 1.55 -12.57 -11.01
CA CYS A 60 0.51 -11.55 -11.14
C CYS A 60 1.11 -10.14 -11.11
N THR A 61 1.85 -9.80 -10.06
CA THR A 61 2.54 -8.52 -9.93
C THR A 61 4.01 -8.69 -9.61
N ARG A 62 4.83 -7.73 -10.03
CA ARG A 62 6.28 -7.69 -9.81
C ARG A 62 6.73 -6.34 -9.29
N GLU A 63 7.90 -6.29 -8.67
CA GLU A 63 8.44 -5.04 -8.08
C GLU A 63 8.88 -4.00 -9.12
N ALA A 64 9.03 -4.41 -10.39
CA ALA A 64 9.42 -3.53 -11.49
C ALA A 64 8.78 -3.98 -12.82
N PRO A 65 8.66 -3.09 -13.83
CA PRO A 65 8.01 -3.37 -15.11
C PRO A 65 8.90 -4.21 -16.05
N ASN A 66 9.36 -5.37 -15.58
CA ASN A 66 10.12 -6.34 -16.38
C ASN A 66 9.92 -7.77 -15.85
N THR A 67 10.10 -8.77 -16.72
CA THR A 67 9.85 -10.18 -16.39
C THR A 67 10.89 -10.81 -15.47
N SER A 68 12.05 -10.18 -15.31
CA SER A 68 13.13 -10.63 -14.42
C SER A 68 12.97 -10.13 -12.98
N ALA A 69 12.09 -9.15 -12.75
CA ALA A 69 11.86 -8.56 -11.43
C ALA A 69 11.23 -9.57 -10.46
N PRO A 70 11.50 -9.46 -9.14
CA PRO A 70 10.86 -10.31 -8.14
C PRO A 70 9.33 -10.30 -8.25
N VAL A 71 8.72 -11.47 -8.06
CA VAL A 71 7.27 -11.62 -8.01
C VAL A 71 6.77 -11.18 -6.64
N VAL A 72 5.84 -10.23 -6.61
CA VAL A 72 5.20 -9.75 -5.38
C VAL A 72 3.97 -10.59 -5.07
N LYS A 73 3.14 -10.85 -6.09
CA LYS A 73 1.93 -11.69 -5.99
C LYS A 73 1.90 -12.71 -7.12
N THR A 74 1.52 -13.94 -6.80
CA THR A 74 1.25 -15.00 -7.77
C THR A 74 -0.18 -14.93 -8.28
N GLY A 75 -0.41 -15.43 -9.49
CA GLY A 75 -1.71 -15.48 -10.15
C GLY A 75 -1.71 -14.92 -11.57
N ILE A 76 -2.88 -14.97 -12.20
CA ILE A 76 -3.12 -14.30 -13.48
C ILE A 76 -3.51 -12.85 -13.21
N PHE A 77 -2.74 -11.92 -13.76
CA PHE A 77 -3.07 -10.49 -13.71
C PHE A 77 -4.26 -10.19 -14.62
N LYS A 78 -5.31 -9.62 -14.04
CA LYS A 78 -6.47 -9.09 -14.77
C LYS A 78 -6.62 -7.61 -14.46
N ASN A 79 -6.37 -6.77 -15.45
CA ASN A 79 -6.65 -5.34 -15.36
C ASN A 79 -8.17 -5.11 -15.46
N ASN A 80 -8.77 -4.50 -14.44
CA ASN A 80 -10.17 -4.07 -14.43
C ASN A 80 -10.30 -2.54 -14.36
N MET A 81 -9.19 -1.81 -14.49
CA MET A 81 -9.22 -0.36 -14.55
C MET A 81 -9.87 0.10 -15.87
N PRO A 82 -10.69 1.16 -15.84
CA PRO A 82 -11.33 1.73 -17.03
C PRO A 82 -10.32 2.33 -18.01
#